data_AF-A0A3F2U463-F1
#
_entry.id   AF-A0A3F2U463-F1
#
_cell.length_a   1.000
_cell.length_b   1.000
_cell.length_c   1.000
_cell.angle_alpha   90.00
_cell.angle_beta   90.00
_cell.angle_gamma   90.00
#
_symmetry.space_group_name_H-M   'P 1'
#
loop_
_entity.id
_entity.type
_entity.pdbx_description
1 polymer ?
#
loop_
_entity_poly.entity_id
_entity_poly.type
_entity_poly.pdbx_seq_one_letter_code
_entity_poly.pdbx_strand_id
1 'polypeptide(L)'
;MSPRCELELFVALAAPGHSVAGDEILKNSLANFAFENYEIAAYNSLIVLAEAGGFSQAVDILKQNLAEEEAMAKWLQDNLPDVTLQFAQLRDARVSAKI
;
A
#
# COMPACT_ATOMS: atom_id res chain seq x y z
N MET A 1 3.82 -12.98 -13.35
CA MET A 1 3.18 -11.66 -13.10
C MET A 1 3.76 -11.16 -11.79
N SER A 2 4.20 -9.91 -11.75
CA SER A 2 5.09 -9.33 -10.74
C SER A 2 4.29 -8.32 -9.89
N PRO A 3 4.75 -7.90 -8.69
CA PRO A 3 4.16 -6.82 -7.86
C PRO A 3 3.83 -5.51 -8.61
N ARG A 4 4.29 -5.42 -9.86
CA ARG A 4 3.87 -4.47 -10.89
C ARG A 4 2.37 -4.43 -11.23
N CYS A 5 1.58 -5.50 -11.08
CA CYS A 5 0.17 -5.48 -11.56
C CYS A 5 -0.81 -4.78 -10.62
N GLU A 6 -0.60 -4.79 -9.30
CA GLU A 6 -1.52 -4.13 -8.34
C GLU A 6 -1.29 -2.63 -8.25
N LEU A 7 -0.06 -2.18 -8.49
CA LEU A 7 0.24 -0.77 -8.69
C LEU A 7 -0.53 -0.20 -9.90
N GLU A 8 -0.82 -1.00 -10.93
CA GLU A 8 -1.62 -0.54 -12.08
C GLU A 8 -3.10 -0.30 -11.74
N LEU A 9 -3.66 -1.00 -10.75
CA LEU A 9 -5.08 -0.84 -10.37
C LEU A 9 -5.30 0.39 -9.46
N PHE A 10 -4.39 0.66 -8.52
CA PHE A 10 -4.43 1.90 -7.71
C PHE A 10 -4.06 3.16 -8.53
N VAL A 11 -3.23 3.03 -9.58
CA VAL A 11 -2.87 4.13 -10.50
C VAL A 11 -3.95 4.38 -11.57
N ALA A 12 -4.62 3.35 -12.11
CA ALA A 12 -5.64 3.53 -13.16
C ALA A 12 -6.94 4.20 -12.67
N LEU A 13 -7.25 4.11 -11.37
CA LEU A 13 -8.38 4.82 -10.74
C LEU A 13 -8.03 6.26 -10.33
N ALA A 14 -6.75 6.67 -10.38
CA ALA A 14 -6.31 8.06 -10.28
C ALA A 14 -6.49 8.80 -11.63
N ALA A 15 -7.64 8.58 -12.27
CA ALA A 15 -8.01 9.08 -13.58
C ALA A 15 -7.82 10.61 -13.69
N PRO A 16 -7.27 11.12 -14.81
CA PRO A 16 -6.95 12.54 -14.96
C PRO A 16 -8.25 13.33 -15.13
N GLY A 17 -8.64 14.09 -14.11
CA GLY A 17 -9.85 14.92 -14.21
C GLY A 17 -10.30 15.69 -12.97
N HIS A 18 -9.81 15.39 -11.76
CA HIS A 18 -10.30 16.09 -10.56
C HIS A 18 -9.19 16.84 -9.84
N SER A 19 -9.21 18.16 -10.01
CA SER A 19 -8.39 19.17 -9.35
C SER A 19 -8.70 19.34 -7.84
N VAL A 20 -8.95 18.23 -7.14
CA VAL A 20 -9.00 18.07 -5.67
C VAL A 20 -7.68 17.42 -5.16
N ALA A 21 -6.90 16.87 -6.09
CA ALA A 21 -5.80 15.89 -6.05
C ALA A 21 -4.51 16.15 -5.22
N GLY A 22 -4.58 16.56 -3.95
CA GLY A 22 -3.41 16.54 -3.06
C GLY A 22 -3.52 15.50 -1.94
N ASP A 23 -4.65 15.54 -1.24
CA ASP A 23 -4.88 14.80 -0.01
C ASP A 23 -5.26 13.33 -0.27
N GLU A 24 -5.88 13.03 -1.42
CA GLU A 24 -6.21 11.67 -1.84
C GLU A 24 -4.97 10.78 -1.97
N ILE A 25 -3.86 11.29 -2.52
CA ILE A 25 -2.61 10.51 -2.65
C ILE A 25 -2.10 10.13 -1.26
N LEU A 26 -2.00 11.10 -0.35
CA LEU A 26 -1.53 10.85 1.01
C LEU A 26 -2.47 9.88 1.76
N LYS A 27 -3.79 10.09 1.67
CA LYS A 27 -4.79 9.21 2.29
C LYS A 27 -4.70 7.79 1.73
N ASN A 28 -4.55 7.63 0.42
CA ASN A 28 -4.42 6.33 -0.22
C ASN A 28 -3.12 5.64 0.21
N SER A 29 -1.99 6.35 0.28
CA SER A 29 -0.74 5.78 0.79
C SER A 29 -0.85 5.32 2.25
N LEU A 30 -1.54 6.08 3.10
CA LEU A 30 -1.79 5.70 4.49
C LEU A 30 -2.72 4.48 4.58
N ALA A 31 -3.79 4.45 3.78
CA ALA A 31 -4.74 3.35 3.73
C ALA A 31 -4.06 2.07 3.24
N ASN A 32 -3.27 2.15 2.18
CA ASN A 32 -2.51 1.01 1.66
C ASN A 32 -1.55 0.49 2.74
N PHE A 33 -0.80 1.36 3.42
CA PHE A 33 0.13 0.90 4.46
C PHE A 33 -0.58 0.16 5.60
N ALA A 34 -1.76 0.64 6.01
CA ALA A 34 -2.58 -0.07 6.99
C ALA A 34 -3.09 -1.42 6.45
N PHE A 35 -3.45 -1.49 5.18
CA PHE A 35 -3.94 -2.71 4.53
C PHE A 35 -2.84 -3.77 4.37
N GLU A 36 -1.63 -3.39 3.95
CA GLU A 36 -0.49 -4.32 3.87
C GLU A 36 -0.22 -4.99 5.23
N ASN A 37 -0.26 -4.23 6.32
CA ASN A 37 -0.07 -4.78 7.67
C ASN A 37 -1.21 -5.72 8.09
N TYR A 38 -2.43 -5.46 7.62
CA TYR A 38 -3.55 -6.39 7.81
C TYR A 38 -3.33 -7.68 7.03
N GLU A 39 -2.88 -7.61 5.78
CA GLU A 39 -2.60 -8.79 4.95
C GLU A 39 -1.45 -9.63 5.52
N ILE A 40 -0.38 -8.99 6.01
CA ILE A 40 0.70 -9.67 6.76
C ILE A 40 0.12 -10.47 7.94
N ALA A 41 -0.76 -9.87 8.74
CA ALA A 41 -1.39 -10.55 9.87
C ALA A 41 -2.30 -11.70 9.40
N ALA A 42 -3.03 -11.51 8.31
CA ALA A 42 -3.90 -12.52 7.72
C ALA A 42 -3.12 -13.73 7.18
N TYR A 43 -2.03 -13.51 6.43
CA TYR A 43 -1.18 -14.57 5.91
C TYR A 43 -0.51 -15.37 7.03
N ASN A 44 -0.02 -14.71 8.08
CA ASN A 44 0.52 -15.40 9.25
C ASN A 44 -0.53 -16.33 9.89
N SER A 45 -1.78 -15.87 10.04
CA SER A 45 -2.88 -16.70 10.53
C SER A 45 -3.21 -17.87 9.60
N LEU A 46 -3.24 -17.63 8.28
CA LEU A 46 -3.50 -18.67 7.28
C LEU A 46 -2.40 -19.73 7.23
N ILE A 47 -1.13 -19.36 7.41
CA ILE A 47 -0.02 -20.31 7.49
C ILE A 47 -0.21 -21.24 8.69
N VAL A 48 -0.56 -20.69 9.86
CA VAL A 48 -0.85 -21.50 11.06
C VAL A 48 -2.00 -22.48 10.80
N LEU A 49 -3.08 -22.03 10.17
CA LEU A 49 -4.21 -22.90 9.82
C LEU A 49 -3.82 -23.96 8.78
N ALA A 50 -3.00 -23.61 7.79
CA ALA A 50 -2.53 -24.54 6.76
C ALA A 50 -1.65 -25.65 7.37
N GLU A 51 -0.74 -25.29 8.27
CA GLU A 51 0.12 -26.23 8.99
C GLU A 51 -0.71 -27.15 9.90
N ALA A 52 -1.64 -26.59 10.69
CA ALA A 52 -2.51 -27.36 11.56
C ALA A 52 -3.48 -28.27 10.80
N GLY A 53 -3.93 -27.85 9.61
CA GLY A 53 -4.83 -28.61 8.73
C GLY A 53 -4.15 -29.63 7.83
N GLY A 54 -2.81 -29.71 7.83
CA GLY A 54 -2.05 -30.61 6.96
C GLY A 54 -2.02 -30.18 5.49
N PHE A 55 -2.30 -28.90 5.19
CA PHE A 55 -2.29 -28.33 3.84
C PHE A 55 -0.89 -27.87 3.42
N SER A 56 0.12 -28.75 3.52
CA SER A 56 1.53 -28.38 3.31
C SER A 56 1.81 -27.78 1.93
N GLN A 57 1.04 -28.16 0.91
CA GLN A 57 1.16 -27.61 -0.45
C GLN A 57 0.79 -26.12 -0.53
N ALA A 58 -0.02 -25.60 0.40
CA ALA A 58 -0.40 -24.20 0.46
C ALA A 58 0.60 -23.34 1.25
N VAL A 59 1.42 -23.94 2.12
CA VAL A 59 2.32 -23.19 3.01
C VAL A 59 3.35 -22.39 2.21
N ASP A 60 3.94 -22.98 1.17
CA ASP A 60 4.99 -22.32 0.39
C ASP A 60 4.46 -21.09 -0.38
N ILE A 61 3.27 -21.19 -0.98
CA ILE A 61 2.65 -20.07 -1.69
C ILE A 61 2.19 -18.98 -0.73
N LEU A 62 1.66 -19.34 0.46
CA LEU A 62 1.29 -18.37 1.49
C LEU A 62 2.51 -17.61 2.02
N LYS A 63 3.65 -18.28 2.19
CA LYS A 63 4.92 -17.65 2.58
C LYS A 63 5.48 -16.73 1.50
N GLN A 64 5.30 -17.11 0.23
CA GLN A 64 5.69 -16.24 -0.88
C GLN A 64 4.87 -14.94 -0.85
N ASN A 65 3.54 -15.04 -0.77
CA ASN A 65 2.68 -13.85 -0.72
C ASN A 65 2.97 -12.99 0.51
N LEU A 66 3.15 -13.61 1.69
CA LEU A 66 3.54 -12.89 2.90
C LEU A 66 4.81 -12.04 2.69
N ALA A 67 5.83 -12.59 2.03
CA ALA A 67 7.07 -11.87 1.75
C ALA A 67 6.86 -10.69 0.77
N GLU A 68 5.88 -10.80 -0.15
CA GLU A 68 5.50 -9.72 -1.05
C GLU A 68 4.83 -8.57 -0.26
N GLU A 69 3.90 -8.87 0.65
CA GLU A 69 3.23 -7.84 1.48
C GLU A 69 4.20 -7.19 2.48
N GLU A 70 5.12 -7.96 3.09
CA GLU A 70 6.17 -7.41 3.95
C GLU A 70 7.07 -6.43 3.19
N ALA A 71 7.41 -6.75 1.94
CA ALA A 71 8.19 -5.87 1.09
C ALA A 71 7.41 -4.59 0.74
N MET A 72 6.10 -4.69 0.48
CA MET A 72 5.25 -3.55 0.15
C MET A 72 5.00 -2.65 1.36
N ALA A 73 4.69 -3.23 2.53
CA ALA A 73 4.57 -2.51 3.79
C ALA A 73 5.85 -1.73 4.10
N LYS A 74 7.01 -2.37 3.95
CA LYS A 74 8.30 -1.71 4.14
C LYS A 74 8.51 -0.58 3.15
N TRP A 75 8.21 -0.79 1.87
CA TRP A 75 8.33 0.25 0.85
C TRP A 75 7.45 1.45 1.18
N LEU A 76 6.18 1.24 1.55
CA LEU A 76 5.28 2.31 1.95
C LEU A 76 5.78 3.04 3.19
N GLN A 77 6.25 2.32 4.21
CA GLN A 77 6.81 2.92 5.42
C GLN A 77 8.00 3.85 5.10
N ASP A 78 8.90 3.40 4.21
CA ASP A 78 10.09 4.18 3.85
C ASP A 78 9.74 5.42 3.00
N ASN A 79 8.65 5.39 2.21
CA ASN A 79 8.28 6.47 1.27
C ASN A 79 7.19 7.42 1.81
N LEU A 80 6.40 7.00 2.81
CA LEU A 80 5.33 7.81 3.41
C LEU A 80 5.79 9.20 3.91
N PRO A 81 6.97 9.36 4.53
CA PRO A 81 7.46 10.68 4.94
C PRO A 81 7.59 11.65 3.76
N ASP A 82 8.16 11.20 2.64
CA ASP A 82 8.37 12.02 1.46
C ASP A 82 7.04 12.42 0.82
N VAL A 83 6.09 11.49 0.72
CA VAL A 83 4.72 11.77 0.24
C VAL A 83 4.04 12.82 1.12
N THR A 84 4.20 12.70 2.44
CA THR A 84 3.65 13.66 3.41
C THR A 84 4.26 15.05 3.25
N LEU A 85 5.59 15.15 3.10
CA LEU A 85 6.29 16.41 2.90
C LEU A 85 5.90 17.08 1.58
N GLN A 86 5.81 16.32 0.49
CA GLN A 86 5.35 16.83 -0.80
C GLN A 86 3.92 17.38 -0.70
N PHE A 87 3.01 16.66 -0.01
CA PHE A 87 1.65 17.14 0.22
C PHE A 87 1.64 18.47 0.99
N ALA A 88 2.43 18.59 2.05
CA ALA A 88 2.53 19.82 2.84
C ALA A 88 3.02 21.01 1.99
N GLN A 89 4.08 20.82 1.21
CA GLN A 89 4.64 21.84 0.32
C GLN A 89 3.62 22.32 -0.73
N LEU A 90 2.90 21.39 -1.36
CA LEU A 90 1.87 21.70 -2.35
C LEU A 90 0.71 22.49 -1.73
N ARG A 91 0.34 22.18 -0.48
CA ARG A 91 -0.71 22.91 0.24
C ARG A 91 -0.28 24.35 0.54
N ASP A 92 0.94 24.55 1.04
CA ASP A 92 1.44 25.88 1.39
C ASP A 92 1.61 26.78 0.16
N ALA A 93 2.05 26.22 -0.97
CA ALA A 93 2.10 26.92 -2.26
C ALA A 93 0.70 27.36 -2.76
N ARG A 94 -0.32 26.50 -2.61
CA ARG A 94 -1.71 26.84 -2.96
C ARG A 94 -2.29 27.95 -2.07
N VAL A 95 -1.92 28.01 -0.80
CA VAL A 95 -2.34 29.09 0.11
C VAL A 95 -1.71 30.42 -0.30
N SER A 96 -0.43 30.41 -0.65
CA SER A 96 0.30 31.62 -1.06
C SER A 96 -0.20 32.19 -2.40
N ALA A 97 -0.69 31.35 -3.32
CA ALA A 97 -1.21 31.78 -4.62
C ALA A 97 -2.65 32.35 -4.60
N LYS A 98 -3.33 32.33 -3.45
CA LYS A 98 -4.71 32.84 -3.27
C LYS A 98 -4.77 34.22 -2.59
N ILE A 99 -3.63 34.89 -2.42
CA ILE A 99 -3.50 36.24 -1.82
C ILE A 99 -3.29 37.27 -2.93
#